data_AF-A0A9D7K7M6-F1
#
_entry.id   AF-A0A9D7K7M6-F1
#
_cell.length_a   1.000
_cell.length_b   1.000
_cell.length_c   1.000
_cell.angle_alpha   90.00
_cell.angle_beta   90.00
_cell.angle_gamma   90.00
#
_symmetry.space_group_name_H-M   'P 1'
#
loop_
_entity.id
_entity.type
_entity.pdbx_description
1 polymer ?
#
loop_
_entity_poly.entity_id
_entity_poly.type
_entity_poly.pdbx_seq_one_letter_code
_entity_poly.pdbx_strand_id
1 'polypeptide(L)'
;MWFRNLPFKGVTPSPSAISTKVIFAYSIPLVTASLWGMAIKYADQFYISNYFGPEVYAEFSNGFIDIPFVGMITSSASVVLMPLFSNYIYNNDSNKLVQTLQNTIKKSALIIYPITIFCLMFSKEIMETLFSKSYSISGIYFKINIYLNFFNIIVFTPIILALGKTKFFFKFAYGICFMGLDFRYYYS
;
A
#
# COMPACT_ATOMS: atom_id res chain seq x y z
N MET A 1 30.94 -8.00 -15.36
CA MET A 1 31.31 -6.56 -15.26
C MET A 1 31.56 -5.86 -16.61
N TRP A 2 31.14 -6.41 -17.77
CA TRP A 2 31.50 -5.84 -19.10
C TRP A 2 30.41 -4.99 -19.78
N PHE A 3 29.17 -5.02 -19.28
CA PHE A 3 28.02 -4.35 -19.93
C PHE A 3 27.71 -2.92 -19.44
N ARG A 4 28.41 -2.43 -18.42
CA ARG A 4 28.00 -1.22 -17.68
C ARG A 4 28.15 0.09 -18.46
N ASN A 5 28.99 0.12 -19.50
CA ASN A 5 29.35 1.35 -20.22
C ASN A 5 28.89 1.38 -21.69
N LEU A 6 28.24 0.32 -22.19
CA LEU A 6 27.69 0.28 -23.55
C LEU A 6 26.63 1.36 -23.83
N PRO A 7 25.66 1.65 -22.92
CA PRO A 7 24.65 2.68 -23.17
C PRO A 7 25.16 4.13 -22.99
N PHE A 8 26.40 4.31 -22.51
CA PHE A 8 27.00 5.64 -22.26
C PHE A 8 28.21 5.93 -23.16
N LYS A 9 28.41 5.13 -24.21
CA LYS A 9 29.53 5.31 -25.14
C LYS A 9 29.34 6.61 -25.93
N GLY A 10 30.17 7.62 -25.67
CA GLY A 10 30.13 8.93 -26.34
C GLY A 10 29.36 10.03 -25.61
N VAL A 11 28.83 9.76 -24.40
CA VAL A 11 28.19 10.78 -23.56
C VAL A 11 29.22 11.36 -22.59
N THR A 12 29.44 12.67 -22.62
CA THR A 12 30.30 13.34 -21.63
C THR A 12 29.60 13.36 -20.28
N PRO A 13 30.27 12.97 -19.18
CA PRO A 13 29.68 13.01 -17.86
C PRO A 13 29.39 14.46 -17.47
N SER A 14 28.10 14.81 -17.39
CA SER A 14 27.62 16.09 -16.88
C SER A 14 27.39 15.99 -15.37
N PRO A 15 27.78 16.99 -14.57
CA PRO A 15 27.50 16.98 -13.14
C PRO A 15 25.98 16.94 -12.90
N SER A 16 25.56 15.95 -12.11
CA SER A 16 24.17 15.85 -11.64
C SER A 16 23.81 17.10 -10.84
N ALA A 17 22.69 17.74 -11.18
CA ALA A 17 22.11 18.83 -10.39
C ALA A 17 21.67 18.38 -8.98
N ILE A 18 21.52 17.07 -8.75
CA ILE A 18 21.03 16.49 -7.50
C ILE A 18 22.14 15.69 -6.82
N SER A 19 22.43 16.02 -5.56
CA SER A 19 23.41 15.29 -4.75
C SER A 19 22.86 13.94 -4.30
N THR A 20 23.70 12.91 -4.29
CA THR A 20 23.36 11.58 -3.75
C THR A 20 22.87 11.65 -2.30
N LYS A 21 23.39 12.59 -1.50
CA LYS A 21 22.93 12.82 -0.11
C LYS A 21 21.45 13.17 -0.05
N VAL A 22 20.93 13.95 -1.00
CA VAL A 22 19.51 14.33 -1.07
C VAL A 22 18.64 13.11 -1.39
N ILE A 23 19.10 12.27 -2.32
CA ILE A 23 18.41 11.02 -2.69
C ILE A 23 18.31 10.10 -1.46
N PHE A 24 19.42 9.85 -0.76
CA PHE A 24 19.42 9.00 0.43
C PHE A 24 18.59 9.59 1.57
N ALA A 25 18.63 10.91 1.79
CA ALA A 25 17.83 11.58 2.80
C ALA A 25 16.31 11.46 2.56
N TYR A 26 15.89 11.31 1.30
CA TYR A 26 14.50 11.06 0.92
C TYR A 26 14.14 9.56 1.01
N SER A 27 15.00 8.69 0.47
CA SER A 27 14.70 7.26 0.31
C SER A 27 14.82 6.45 1.60
N ILE A 28 15.77 6.74 2.49
CA ILE A 28 15.97 5.96 3.73
C ILE A 28 14.73 5.99 4.64
N PRO A 29 14.12 7.17 4.95
CA PRO A 29 12.89 7.22 5.74
C PRO A 29 11.72 6.47 5.07
N LEU A 30 11.66 6.50 3.74
CA LEU A 30 10.61 5.82 2.98
C LEU A 30 10.75 4.30 3.08
N VAL A 31 11.96 3.77 2.82
CA VAL A 31 12.23 2.32 2.91
C VAL A 31 12.00 1.81 4.33
N THR A 32 12.47 2.53 5.33
CA THR A 32 12.25 2.15 6.74
C THR A 32 10.77 2.15 7.11
N ALA A 33 9.98 3.14 6.67
CA ALA A 33 8.53 3.12 6.84
C ALA A 33 7.88 1.91 6.16
N SER A 34 8.33 1.56 4.94
CA SER A 34 7.82 0.38 4.23
C SER A 34 8.12 -0.92 4.95
N LEU A 35 9.33 -1.08 5.50
CA LEU A 35 9.70 -2.26 6.28
C LEU A 35 8.86 -2.39 7.55
N TRP A 36 8.62 -1.28 8.27
CA TRP A 36 7.71 -1.27 9.41
C TRP A 36 6.28 -1.64 9.01
N GLY A 37 5.77 -1.10 7.90
CA GLY A 37 4.46 -1.46 7.38
C GLY A 37 4.34 -2.95 7.06
N MET A 38 5.38 -3.56 6.48
CA MET A 38 5.42 -5.00 6.24
C MET A 38 5.42 -5.79 7.55
N ALA A 39 6.24 -5.39 8.54
CA ALA A 39 6.29 -6.06 9.82
C ALA A 39 4.91 -6.10 10.51
N ILE A 40 4.19 -4.98 10.52
CA ILE A 40 2.82 -4.91 11.06
C ILE A 40 1.88 -5.83 10.27
N LYS A 41 1.93 -5.77 8.93
CA LYS A 41 1.05 -6.56 8.06
C LYS A 41 1.18 -8.06 8.29
N TYR A 42 2.40 -8.54 8.52
CA TYR A 42 2.68 -9.97 8.70
C TYR A 42 2.72 -10.43 10.16
N ALA A 43 2.59 -9.51 11.12
CA ALA A 43 2.66 -9.86 12.53
C ALA A 43 1.53 -10.82 12.94
N ASP A 44 0.32 -10.69 12.38
CA ASP A 44 -0.82 -11.57 12.70
C ASP A 44 -0.56 -13.00 12.26
N GLN A 45 -0.09 -13.15 11.02
CA GLN A 45 0.28 -14.43 10.44
C GLN A 45 1.41 -15.09 11.24
N PHE A 46 2.40 -14.32 11.68
CA PHE A 46 3.48 -14.81 12.53
C PHE A 46 2.96 -15.30 13.89
N TYR A 47 2.07 -14.54 14.54
CA TYR A 47 1.48 -14.94 15.82
C TYR A 47 0.65 -16.23 15.67
N ILE A 48 -0.25 -16.28 14.69
CA ILE A 48 -1.12 -17.43 14.45
C ILE A 48 -0.30 -18.70 14.16
N SER A 49 0.75 -18.58 13.36
CA SER A 49 1.65 -19.71 13.05
C SER A 49 2.34 -20.29 14.29
N ASN A 50 2.68 -19.47 15.28
CA ASN A 50 3.39 -19.95 16.48
C ASN A 50 2.45 -20.59 17.51
N TYR A 51 1.22 -20.10 17.64
CA TYR A 51 0.30 -20.50 18.71
C TYR A 51 -0.83 -21.46 18.28
N PHE A 52 -1.27 -21.42 17.02
CA PHE A 52 -2.51 -22.11 16.57
C PHE A 52 -2.26 -23.19 15.50
N GLY A 53 -1.02 -23.37 15.06
CA GLY A 53 -0.65 -24.43 14.12
C GLY A 53 -0.89 -24.09 12.63
N PRO A 54 -0.45 -24.99 11.72
CA PRO A 54 -0.38 -24.71 10.29
C PRO A 54 -1.76 -24.65 9.60
N GLU A 55 -2.76 -25.37 10.11
CA GLU A 55 -4.12 -25.41 9.53
C GLU A 55 -4.82 -24.06 9.70
N VAL A 56 -4.89 -23.56 10.94
CA VAL A 56 -5.48 -22.24 11.26
C VAL A 56 -4.70 -21.12 10.59
N TYR A 57 -3.37 -21.24 10.51
CA TYR A 57 -2.53 -20.32 9.77
C TYR A 57 -2.91 -20.26 8.28
N ALA A 58 -3.11 -21.41 7.63
CA ALA A 58 -3.46 -21.46 6.22
C ALA A 58 -4.86 -20.87 5.98
N GLU A 59 -5.83 -21.17 6.84
CA GLU A 59 -7.17 -20.58 6.78
C GLU A 59 -7.13 -19.06 6.92
N PHE A 60 -6.39 -18.55 7.90
CA PHE A 60 -6.24 -17.12 8.13
C PHE A 60 -5.49 -16.43 6.99
N SER A 61 -4.35 -16.99 6.57
CA SER A 61 -3.49 -16.40 5.54
C SER A 61 -4.21 -16.31 4.19
N ASN A 62 -4.98 -17.33 3.82
CA ASN A 62 -5.77 -17.32 2.58
C ASN A 62 -6.95 -16.35 2.67
N GLY A 63 -7.53 -16.19 3.85
CA GLY A 63 -8.61 -15.22 4.07
C GLY A 63 -8.13 -13.77 4.11
N PHE A 64 -6.96 -13.48 4.67
CA PHE A 64 -6.37 -12.13 4.72
C PHE A 64 -5.63 -11.75 3.44
N ILE A 65 -6.21 -12.10 2.29
CA ILE A 65 -5.73 -11.67 0.97
C ILE A 65 -6.43 -10.37 0.58
N ASP A 66 -5.65 -9.41 0.09
CA ASP A 66 -6.17 -8.17 -0.48
C ASP A 66 -6.77 -8.42 -1.87
N ILE A 67 -7.85 -7.73 -2.21
CA ILE A 67 -8.43 -7.79 -3.56
C ILE A 67 -7.40 -7.23 -4.56
N PRO A 68 -6.83 -8.03 -5.49
CA PRO A 68 -5.73 -7.57 -6.35
C PRO A 68 -6.09 -6.34 -7.18
N PHE A 69 -7.32 -6.29 -7.69
CA PHE A 69 -7.83 -5.17 -8.48
C PHE A 69 -7.78 -3.83 -7.74
N VAL A 70 -8.03 -3.82 -6.43
CA VAL A 70 -7.99 -2.59 -5.61
C VAL A 70 -6.56 -2.05 -5.54
N GLY A 71 -5.59 -2.92 -5.27
CA GLY A 71 -4.17 -2.56 -5.28
C GLY A 71 -3.69 -2.07 -6.65
N MET A 72 -4.14 -2.70 -7.74
CA MET A 72 -3.78 -2.29 -9.11
C MET A 72 -4.35 -0.90 -9.48
N ILE A 73 -5.62 -0.64 -9.17
CA ILE A 73 -6.26 0.65 -9.47
C ILE A 73 -5.61 1.79 -8.67
N THR A 74 -5.37 1.56 -7.38
CA THR A 74 -4.78 2.58 -6.50
C THR A 74 -3.30 2.84 -6.82
N SER A 75 -2.52 1.81 -7.12
CA SER A 75 -1.11 1.95 -7.51
C SER A 75 -0.94 2.63 -8.87
N SER A 76 -1.72 2.24 -9.88
CA SER A 76 -1.69 2.88 -11.20
C SER A 76 -2.07 4.36 -11.12
N ALA A 77 -3.11 4.72 -10.36
CA ALA A 77 -3.47 6.10 -10.11
C ALA A 77 -2.33 6.86 -9.41
N SER A 78 -1.70 6.26 -8.39
CA SER A 78 -0.63 6.90 -7.62
C SER A 78 0.57 7.29 -8.48
N VAL A 79 0.99 6.42 -9.41
CA VAL A 79 2.12 6.67 -10.32
C VAL A 79 1.90 7.90 -11.19
N VAL A 80 0.67 8.09 -11.69
CA VAL A 80 0.32 9.24 -12.55
C VAL A 80 0.10 10.51 -11.73
N LEU A 81 -0.51 10.39 -10.55
CA LEU A 81 -0.86 11.54 -9.72
C LEU A 81 0.34 12.19 -9.06
N MET A 82 1.37 11.43 -8.70
CA MET A 82 2.56 11.96 -8.01
C MET A 82 3.28 13.08 -8.79
N PRO A 83 3.62 12.92 -10.10
CA PRO A 83 4.21 14.01 -10.88
C PRO A 83 3.21 15.15 -11.16
N LEU A 84 1.93 14.85 -11.37
CA LEU A 84 0.90 15.88 -11.59
C LEU A 84 0.73 16.78 -10.37
N PHE A 85 0.64 16.20 -9.18
CA PHE A 85 0.55 16.96 -7.93
C PHE A 85 1.81 17.76 -7.67
N SER A 86 2.99 17.20 -7.94
CA SER A 86 4.27 17.94 -7.82
C SER A 86 4.27 19.18 -8.70
N ASN A 87 3.77 19.06 -9.94
CA ASN A 87 3.65 20.19 -10.86
C ASN A 87 2.61 21.23 -10.39
N TYR A 88 1.45 20.82 -9.89
CA TYR A 88 0.45 21.77 -9.36
C TYR A 88 0.96 22.50 -8.12
N ILE A 89 1.69 21.82 -7.24
CA ILE A 89 2.32 22.42 -6.05
C ILE A 89 3.37 23.45 -6.48
N TYR A 90 4.24 23.10 -7.45
CA TYR A 90 5.25 24.02 -7.97
C TYR A 90 4.64 25.30 -8.57
N ASN A 91 3.53 25.18 -9.29
CA ASN A 91 2.83 26.31 -9.90
C ASN A 91 1.83 27.03 -8.96
N ASN A 92 1.74 26.64 -7.67
CA ASN A 92 0.74 27.13 -6.72
C ASN A 92 -0.73 26.96 -7.15
N ASP A 93 -1.02 25.98 -8.01
CA ASP A 93 -2.33 25.69 -8.60
C ASP A 93 -3.22 24.84 -7.66
N SER A 94 -3.52 25.37 -6.46
CA SER A 94 -4.26 24.65 -5.41
C SER A 94 -5.65 24.17 -5.85
N ASN A 95 -6.33 24.95 -6.69
CA ASN A 95 -7.66 24.57 -7.20
C ASN A 95 -7.61 23.31 -8.08
N LYS A 96 -6.63 23.22 -8.99
CA LYS A 96 -6.46 22.03 -9.85
C LYS A 96 -6.04 20.81 -9.05
N LEU A 97 -5.24 21.00 -7.99
CA LEU A 97 -4.86 19.93 -7.07
C LEU A 97 -6.10 19.32 -6.40
N VAL A 98 -6.94 20.15 -5.78
CA VAL A 98 -8.14 19.69 -5.08
C VAL A 98 -9.13 19.05 -6.05
N GLN A 99 -9.38 19.67 -7.22
CA GLN A 99 -10.27 19.11 -8.24
C GLN A 99 -9.79 17.75 -8.75
N THR A 100 -8.50 17.62 -9.07
CA THR A 100 -7.91 16.35 -9.51
C THR A 100 -8.00 15.29 -8.43
N LEU A 101 -7.73 15.63 -7.17
CA LEU A 101 -7.88 14.71 -6.05
C LEU A 101 -9.32 14.22 -5.90
N GLN A 102 -10.29 15.14 -5.87
CA GLN A 102 -11.71 14.79 -5.73
C GLN A 102 -12.19 13.91 -6.89
N ASN A 103 -11.76 14.21 -8.12
CA ASN A 103 -12.11 13.43 -9.30
C ASN A 103 -11.50 12.04 -9.27
N THR A 104 -10.25 11.90 -8.84
CA THR A 104 -9.61 10.60 -8.63
C THR A 104 -10.38 9.80 -7.59
N ILE A 105 -10.64 10.36 -6.41
CA ILE A 105 -11.36 9.67 -5.34
C ILE A 105 -12.72 9.19 -5.82
N LYS A 106 -13.50 10.06 -6.48
CA LYS A 106 -14.82 9.70 -7.02
C LYS A 106 -14.74 8.58 -8.06
N LYS A 107 -13.82 8.68 -9.02
CA LYS A 107 -13.67 7.68 -10.10
C LYS A 107 -13.16 6.34 -9.56
N SER A 108 -12.18 6.36 -8.67
CA SER A 108 -11.66 5.15 -8.02
C SER A 108 -12.73 4.48 -7.17
N ALA A 109 -13.49 5.23 -6.37
CA ALA A 109 -14.59 4.71 -5.57
C ALA A 109 -15.68 4.05 -6.44
N LEU A 110 -16.03 4.67 -7.57
CA LEU A 110 -17.04 4.16 -8.49
C LEU A 110 -16.65 2.79 -9.08
N ILE A 111 -15.36 2.51 -9.25
CA ILE A 111 -14.86 1.22 -9.75
C ILE A 111 -14.66 0.23 -8.60
N ILE A 112 -14.05 0.68 -7.50
CA ILE A 112 -13.60 -0.20 -6.43
C ILE A 112 -14.77 -0.68 -5.57
N TYR A 113 -15.75 0.17 -5.26
CA TYR A 113 -16.86 -0.22 -4.38
C TYR A 113 -17.72 -1.34 -4.96
N PRO A 114 -18.15 -1.32 -6.23
CA PRO A 114 -18.88 -2.45 -6.81
C PRO A 114 -18.10 -3.78 -6.75
N ILE A 115 -16.79 -3.75 -7.04
CA ILE A 115 -15.93 -4.93 -6.96
C ILE A 115 -15.86 -5.44 -5.51
N THR A 116 -15.68 -4.53 -4.57
CA THR A 116 -15.56 -4.85 -3.14
C THR A 116 -16.86 -5.46 -2.61
N ILE A 117 -18.02 -4.87 -2.96
CA ILE A 117 -19.34 -5.37 -2.58
C ILE A 117 -19.57 -6.77 -3.19
N PHE A 118 -19.20 -6.97 -4.45
CA PHE A 118 -19.27 -8.28 -5.09
C PHE A 118 -18.42 -9.32 -4.35
N CYS A 119 -17.16 -8.99 -4.06
CA CYS A 119 -16.27 -9.88 -3.30
C CYS A 119 -16.78 -10.18 -1.90
N LEU A 120 -17.48 -9.24 -1.27
CA LEU A 120 -18.05 -9.41 0.06
C LEU A 120 -19.23 -10.40 0.04
N MET A 121 -20.14 -10.23 -0.93
CA MET A 121 -21.30 -11.11 -1.13
C MET A 121 -20.90 -12.55 -1.47
N PHE A 122 -19.90 -12.72 -2.34
CA PHE A 122 -19.44 -14.04 -2.82
C PHE A 122 -18.14 -14.51 -2.16
N SER A 123 -17.81 -14.00 -0.98
CA SER A 123 -16.53 -14.25 -0.30
C SER A 123 -16.28 -15.73 -0.02
N LYS A 124 -17.30 -16.49 0.38
CA LYS A 124 -17.18 -17.93 0.62
C LYS A 124 -16.90 -18.67 -0.68
N GLU A 125 -17.67 -18.39 -1.71
CA GLU A 125 -17.57 -19.01 -3.03
C GLU A 125 -16.21 -18.70 -3.68
N ILE A 126 -15.72 -17.46 -3.55
CA ILE A 126 -14.40 -17.05 -4.03
C ILE A 126 -13.30 -17.86 -3.31
N MET A 127 -13.36 -18.00 -1.99
CA MET A 127 -12.35 -18.77 -1.25
C MET A 127 -12.40 -20.25 -1.57
N GLU A 128 -13.59 -20.85 -1.68
CA GLU A 128 -13.73 -22.27 -2.04
C GLU A 128 -13.29 -22.57 -3.47
N THR A 129 -13.48 -21.63 -4.41
CA THR A 129 -13.03 -21.79 -5.81
C THR A 129 -11.53 -21.63 -5.96
N LEU A 130 -10.90 -20.73 -5.20
CA LEU A 130 -9.45 -20.50 -5.27
C LEU A 130 -8.64 -21.55 -4.50
N PHE A 131 -9.10 -21.92 -3.30
CA PHE A 131 -8.30 -22.72 -2.37
C PHE A 131 -8.87 -24.11 -2.07
N SER A 132 -10.04 -24.46 -2.64
CA SER A 132 -10.85 -25.66 -2.37
C SER A 132 -11.80 -25.53 -1.17
N LYS A 133 -12.76 -26.48 -1.09
CA LYS A 133 -13.81 -26.52 -0.05
C LYS A 133 -13.27 -26.61 1.37
N SER A 134 -12.05 -27.12 1.56
CA SER A 134 -11.42 -27.18 2.88
C SER A 134 -11.18 -25.79 3.50
N TYR A 135 -11.15 -24.73 2.68
CA TYR A 135 -10.92 -23.35 3.13
C TYR A 135 -12.19 -22.50 3.17
N SER A 136 -13.36 -23.13 3.39
CA SER A 136 -14.64 -22.41 3.53
C SER A 136 -14.60 -21.35 4.64
N ILE A 137 -13.88 -21.64 5.74
CA ILE A 137 -13.68 -20.73 6.88
C ILE A 137 -12.91 -19.46 6.47
N SER A 138 -11.99 -19.55 5.50
CA SER A 138 -11.26 -18.39 4.96
C SER A 138 -12.18 -17.33 4.39
N GLY A 139 -13.40 -17.68 3.97
CA GLY A 139 -14.42 -16.71 3.54
C GLY A 139 -14.78 -15.69 4.62
N ILE A 140 -14.79 -16.08 5.89
CA ILE A 140 -15.08 -15.17 7.02
C ILE A 140 -13.93 -14.19 7.20
N TYR A 141 -12.69 -14.69 7.22
CA TYR A 141 -11.49 -13.86 7.31
C TYR A 141 -11.38 -12.89 6.12
N PHE A 142 -11.76 -13.32 4.92
CA PHE A 142 -11.80 -12.46 3.73
C PHE A 142 -12.83 -11.33 3.84
N LYS A 143 -14.03 -11.60 4.38
CA LYS A 143 -15.00 -10.53 4.69
C LYS A 143 -14.40 -9.51 5.67
N ILE A 144 -13.79 -9.99 6.75
CA ILE A 144 -13.16 -9.11 7.76
C ILE A 144 -12.07 -8.25 7.11
N ASN A 145 -11.20 -8.85 6.30
CA ASN A 145 -10.15 -8.11 5.59
C ASN A 145 -10.73 -7.02 4.68
N ILE A 146 -11.81 -7.32 3.95
CA ILE A 146 -12.50 -6.35 3.10
C ILE A 146 -13.08 -5.20 3.92
N TYR A 147 -13.73 -5.48 5.06
CA TYR A 147 -14.28 -4.44 5.94
C TYR A 147 -13.20 -3.53 6.50
N LEU A 148 -12.08 -4.10 6.96
CA LEU A 148 -10.93 -3.33 7.46
C LEU A 148 -10.35 -2.41 6.37
N ASN A 149 -10.31 -2.88 5.13
CA ASN A 149 -9.76 -2.13 4.01
C ASN A 149 -10.78 -1.24 3.26
N PHE A 150 -12.04 -1.22 3.69
CA PHE A 150 -13.10 -0.45 3.02
C PHE A 150 -12.80 1.06 2.95
N PHE A 151 -12.07 1.59 3.92
CA PHE A 151 -11.65 3.01 3.95
C PHE A 151 -10.24 3.25 3.39
N ASN A 152 -9.41 2.21 3.25
CA ASN A 152 -8.04 2.31 2.72
C ASN A 152 -7.98 2.54 1.19
N ILE A 153 -9.13 2.70 0.54
CA ILE A 153 -9.25 2.96 -0.90
C ILE A 153 -8.81 4.40 -1.26
N ILE A 154 -8.73 5.30 -0.28
CA ILE A 154 -8.43 6.72 -0.53
C ILE A 154 -6.93 6.94 -0.76
N VAL A 155 -6.60 7.39 -1.97
CA VAL A 155 -5.22 7.56 -2.46
C VAL A 155 -4.60 8.87 -1.91
N PHE A 156 -4.23 8.89 -0.63
CA PHE A 156 -3.58 10.07 0.00
C PHE A 156 -2.06 10.10 -0.16
N THR A 157 -1.43 8.93 -0.28
CA THR A 157 0.03 8.78 -0.38
C THR A 157 0.71 9.66 -1.44
N PRO A 158 0.23 9.75 -2.70
CA PRO A 158 0.91 10.56 -3.72
C PRO A 158 0.92 12.06 -3.41
N ILE A 159 -0.05 12.59 -2.64
CA ILE A 159 -0.03 14.00 -2.21
C ILE A 159 1.09 14.24 -1.21
N ILE A 160 1.21 13.35 -0.21
CA ILE A 160 2.22 13.48 0.84
C ILE A 160 3.63 13.36 0.24
N LEU A 161 3.80 12.44 -0.72
CA LEU A 161 5.05 12.26 -1.45
C LEU A 161 5.36 13.44 -2.38
N ALA A 162 4.37 13.96 -3.11
CA ALA A 162 4.54 15.14 -3.97
C ALA A 162 4.94 16.40 -3.18
N LEU A 163 4.48 16.54 -1.93
CA LEU A 163 4.86 17.62 -1.02
C LEU A 163 6.28 17.47 -0.46
N GLY A 164 7.00 16.37 -0.73
CA GLY A 164 8.31 16.08 -0.15
C GLY A 164 8.28 15.84 1.37
N LYS A 165 7.09 15.68 1.97
CA LYS A 165 6.91 15.50 3.43
C LYS A 165 7.04 14.03 3.83
N THR A 166 8.06 13.32 3.33
CA THR A 166 8.31 11.90 3.65
C THR A 166 8.56 11.66 5.14
N LYS A 167 9.14 12.64 5.86
CA LYS A 167 9.28 12.56 7.32
C LYS A 167 7.93 12.53 8.06
N PHE A 168 6.90 13.20 7.52
CA PHE A 168 5.54 13.13 8.09
C PHE A 168 4.93 11.75 7.84
N PHE A 169 5.08 11.22 6.63
CA PHE A 169 4.65 9.86 6.30
C PHE A 169 5.29 8.81 7.22
N PHE A 170 6.61 8.89 7.44
CA PHE A 170 7.32 8.01 8.36
C PHE A 170 6.78 8.12 9.80
N LYS A 171 6.61 9.34 10.33
CA LYS A 171 6.07 9.53 11.69
C LYS A 171 4.66 8.99 11.83
N PHE A 172 3.81 9.17 10.82
CA PHE A 172 2.46 8.64 10.79
C PHE A 172 2.46 7.11 10.79
N ALA A 173 3.26 6.49 9.92
CA ALA A 173 3.42 5.03 9.87
C ALA A 173 3.97 4.46 11.18
N TYR A 174 4.96 5.13 11.77
CA TYR A 174 5.53 4.75 13.07
C TYR A 174 4.49 4.87 14.20
N GLY A 175 3.67 5.92 14.22
CA GLY A 175 2.60 6.09 15.21
C GLY A 175 1.54 5.00 15.14
N ILE A 176 1.13 4.61 13.92
CA ILE A 176 0.21 3.47 13.71
C ILE A 176 0.86 2.17 14.19
N CYS A 177 2.14 1.96 13.89
CA CYS A 177 2.89 0.79 14.35
C CYS A 177 2.89 0.70 15.88
N PHE A 178 3.24 1.79 16.56
CA PHE A 178 3.33 1.84 18.01
C PHE A 178 1.97 1.54 18.66
N MET A 179 0.91 2.20 18.18
CA MET A 179 -0.45 1.97 18.68
C MET A 179 -0.95 0.54 18.43
N GLY A 180 -0.59 -0.05 17.29
CA GLY A 180 -0.93 -1.44 16.95
C GLY A 180 -0.18 -2.47 17.78
N LEU A 181 1.08 -2.20 18.13
CA LEU A 181 1.89 -3.05 19.01
C LEU A 181 1.43 -2.96 20.47
N ASP A 182 1.11 -1.75 20.96
CA ASP A 182 0.62 -1.53 22.33
C ASP A 182 -0.72 -2.22 22.57
N PHE A 183 -1.65 -2.12 21.62
CA PHE A 183 -2.94 -2.82 21.73
C PHE A 183 -2.76 -4.34 21.75
N ARG A 184 -1.68 -4.87 21.16
CA ARG A 184 -1.42 -6.31 21.13
C ARG A 184 -0.69 -6.83 22.36
N TYR A 185 0.16 -6.01 22.97
CA TYR A 185 0.85 -6.35 24.22
C TYR A 185 -0.12 -6.40 25.42
N TYR A 186 -1.23 -5.66 25.35
CA TYR A 186 -2.24 -5.61 26.43
C TYR A 186 -3.21 -6.81 26.44
N TYR A 187 -3.28 -7.58 25.34
CA TYR A 187 -4.17 -8.74 25.19
C TYR A 187 -3.42 -10.08 25.04
N SER A 188 -2.10 -10.09 25.25
CA SER A 188 -1.27 -11.30 25.40
C SER A 188 -1.05 -11.62 26.86
#